data_AF-A0A354YT60-F1
#
_entry.id   AF-A0A354YT60-F1
#
_cell.length_a   1.000
_cell.length_b   1.000
_cell.length_c   1.000
_cell.angle_alpha   90.00
_cell.angle_beta   90.00
_cell.angle_gamma   90.00
#
_symmetry.space_group_name_H-M   'P 1'
#
loop_
_entity.id
_entity.type
_entity.pdbx_description
1 polymer ?
#
loop_
_entity_poly.entity_id
_entity_poly.type
_entity_poly.pdbx_seq_one_letter_code
_entity_poly.pdbx_strand_id
1 'polypeptide(L)' 'MNDYEGILSSIVVVKENQGGQFLCAYFTAQGIVDKAALTQHLADTLTYYMVPSVLIQLDKLPLTN' A
#
# COMPACT_ATOMS: atom_id res chain seq x y z
N MET A 1 6.59 -4.32 -1.40
CA MET A 1 5.14 -4.30 -1.75
C MET A 1 4.90 -4.96 -3.09
N ASN A 2 5.62 -4.60 -4.16
CA ASN A 2 5.56 -5.33 -5.43
C ASN A 2 6.09 -6.77 -5.34
N ASP A 3 6.93 -7.09 -4.36
CA ASP A 3 7.38 -8.46 -4.07
C ASP A 3 6.32 -9.35 -3.39
N TYR A 4 5.16 -8.79 -3.01
CA TYR A 4 4.08 -9.57 -2.42
C TYR A 4 3.27 -10.28 -3.52
N GLU A 5 3.05 -11.58 -3.35
CA GLU A 5 2.38 -12.41 -4.34
C GLU A 5 0.97 -11.89 -4.65
N GLY A 6 0.67 -11.76 -5.94
CA GLY A 6 -0.62 -11.27 -6.43
C GLY A 6 -0.73 -9.76 -6.59
N ILE A 7 0.22 -8.95 -6.11
CA ILE A 7 0.25 -7.51 -6.42
C ILE A 7 0.76 -7.29 -7.84
N LEU A 8 0.04 -6.48 -8.62
CA LEU A 8 0.39 -6.14 -10.00
C LEU A 8 1.09 -4.79 -10.07
N SER A 9 0.61 -3.80 -9.33
CA SER A 9 1.24 -2.50 -9.22
C SER A 9 0.91 -1.86 -7.88
N SER A 10 1.84 -1.07 -7.37
CA SER A 10 1.63 -0.29 -6.15
C SER A 10 2.25 1.09 -6.25
N ILE A 11 1.60 2.07 -5.63
CA ILE A 11 2.04 3.46 -5.51
C ILE A 11 1.83 3.86 -4.05
N VAL A 12 2.85 4.42 -3.42
CA VAL A 12 2.76 4.96 -2.06
C VAL A 12 2.89 6.49 -2.14
N VAL A 13 1.94 7.18 -1.52
CA VAL A 13 1.94 8.64 -1.41
C VAL A 13 1.93 9.06 0.04
N VAL A 14 2.67 10.13 0.35
CA VAL A 14 2.55 10.82 1.63
C VAL A 14 1.30 11.69 1.57
N LYS A 15 0.43 11.55 2.56
CA LYS A 15 -0.75 12.39 2.75
C LYS A 15 -0.66 13.10 4.08
N GLU A 16 -1.30 14.25 4.15
CA GLU A 16 -1.45 15.00 5.39
C GLU A 16 -2.89 14.95 5.86
N ASN A 17 -3.07 14.80 7.17
CA ASN A 17 -4.34 15.00 7.85
C ASN A 17 -4.09 15.85 9.11
N GLN A 18 -5.14 16.17 9.85
CA GLN A 18 -5.10 16.93 11.11
C GLN A 18 -4.12 16.34 12.14
N GLY A 19 -3.82 15.04 12.07
CA GLY A 19 -2.87 14.34 12.93
C GLY A 19 -1.42 14.26 12.39
N GLY A 20 -1.11 14.88 11.26
CA GLY A 20 0.22 14.88 10.64
C GLY A 20 0.30 14.10 9.32
N GLN A 21 1.54 13.82 8.89
CA GLN A 21 1.84 13.09 7.67
C GLN A 21 1.70 11.58 7.88
N PHE A 22 1.08 10.88 6.92
CA PHE A 22 0.95 9.42 6.91
C PHE A 22 1.13 8.86 5.51
N LEU A 23 1.52 7.59 5.42
CA LEU A 23 1.69 6.90 4.16
C LEU A 23 0.38 6.21 3.74
N CYS A 24 -0.08 6.51 2.52
CA CYS A 24 -1.23 5.89 1.89
C CYS A 24 -0.77 5.14 0.65
N ALA A 25 -0.96 3.82 0.63
CA ALA A 25 -0.61 2.99 -0.51
C ALA A 25 -1.86 2.59 -1.30
N TYR A 26 -1.77 2.80 -2.60
CA TYR A 26 -2.71 2.35 -3.60
C TYR A 26 -2.07 1.18 -4.34
N PHE A 27 -2.79 0.07 -4.47
CA PHE A 27 -2.27 -1.08 -5.20
C PHE A 27 -3.37 -1.78 -5.99
N THR A 28 -2.97 -2.44 -7.07
CA THR A 28 -3.78 -3.36 -7.85
C THR A 28 -3.30 -4.77 -7.60
N ALA A 29 -4.21 -5.73 -7.61
CA ALA A 29 -3.87 -7.12 -7.38
C ALA A 29 -4.76 -8.07 -8.18
N GLN A 30 -4.24 -9.25 -8.44
CA GLN A 30 -5.01 -10.32 -9.06
C GLN A 30 -5.82 -11.05 -7.98
N GLY A 31 -7.07 -10.60 -7.81
CA GLY A 31 -7.97 -11.13 -6.78
C GLY A 31 -7.91 -10.34 -5.47
N ILE A 32 -8.52 -10.89 -4.41
CA ILE A 32 -8.62 -10.23 -3.11
C ILE A 32 -7.31 -10.44 -2.34
N VAL A 33 -6.69 -9.34 -1.90
CA VAL A 33 -5.49 -9.40 -1.05
C VAL A 33 -5.87 -9.17 0.40
N ASP A 34 -5.37 -10.03 1.29
CA ASP A 34 -5.44 -9.80 2.72
C ASP A 34 -4.47 -8.68 3.12
N LYS A 35 -5.03 -7.55 3.52
CA LYS A 35 -4.28 -6.36 3.92
C LYS A 35 -3.47 -6.59 5.19
N ALA A 36 -3.92 -7.44 6.10
CA ALA A 36 -3.18 -7.75 7.33
C ALA A 36 -1.92 -8.54 7.00
N ALA A 37 -2.04 -9.57 6.16
CA ALA A 37 -0.90 -10.36 5.68
C ALA A 37 0.10 -9.50 4.89
N LEU A 38 -0.40 -8.62 4.02
CA LEU A 38 0.43 -7.66 3.29
C LEU A 38 1.18 -6.70 4.23
N THR A 39 0.49 -6.17 5.25
CA THR A 39 1.12 -5.27 6.24
C THR A 39 2.22 -6.00 7.01
N GLN A 40 1.98 -7.24 7.41
CA GLN A 40 2.96 -8.07 8.12
C GLN A 40 4.20 -8.31 7.26
N HIS A 41 4.02 -8.68 6.00
CA HIS A 41 5.13 -8.87 5.06
C HIS A 41 5.96 -7.59 4.86
N LEU A 42 5.30 -6.42 4.81
CA LEU A 42 6.00 -5.14 4.76
C LEU A 42 6.76 -4.85 6.05
N ALA A 43 6.19 -5.17 7.22
CA ALA A 43 6.85 -4.98 8.50
C ALA A 43 8.07 -5.89 8.72
N ASP A 44 8.10 -7.07 8.08
CA ASP A 44 9.25 -7.98 8.13
C ASP A 44 10.47 -7.44 7.36
N THR A 45 10.24 -6.55 6.39
CA THR A 45 11.29 -6.04 5.48
C THR A 45 11.58 -4.55 5.66
N LEU A 46 10.63 -3.79 6.22
CA LEU A 46 10.70 -2.35 6.37
C LEU A 46 10.54 -1.94 7.84
N THR A 47 11.19 -0.83 8.22
CA THR A 47 10.96 -0.18 9.51
C THR A 47 9.52 0.33 9.63
N TYR A 48 8.99 0.41 10.86
CA TYR A 48 7.58 0.72 11.13
C TYR A 48 7.04 2.00 10.43
N TYR A 49 7.87 3.04 10.27
CA TYR A 49 7.48 4.30 9.65
C TYR A 49 7.42 4.27 8.11
N MET A 50 7.96 3.22 7.48
CA MET A 50 7.89 2.98 6.04
C MET A 50 6.69 2.09 5.67
N VAL A 51 6.04 1.49 6.67
CA VAL A 51 4.84 0.67 6.46
C VAL A 51 3.64 1.61 6.26
N PRO A 52 2.93 1.52 5.13
CA PRO A 52 1.77 2.37 4.88
C PRO A 52 0.68 2.17 5.92
N SER A 53 0.22 3.25 6.53
CA SER A 53 -0.88 3.21 7.52
C SER A 53 -2.23 2.95 6.87
N VAL A 54 -2.35 3.21 5.56
CA VAL A 54 -3.58 3.03 4.80
C VAL A 54 -3.30 2.23 3.54
N LEU A 55 -4.01 1.12 3.37
CA LEU A 55 -3.92 0.21 2.22
C LEU A 55 -5.23 0.20 1.43
N ILE A 56 -5.18 0.70 0.20
CA ILE A 56 -6.34 0.78 -0.70
C ILE A 56 -6.07 -0.09 -1.93
N GLN A 57 -6.85 -1.17 -2.06
CA GLN A 57 -6.86 -1.98 -3.27
C GLN A 57 -7.79 -1.31 -4.29
N LEU A 58 -7.29 -1.11 -5.50
CA LEU A 58 -8.02 -0.57 -6.64
C LEU A 58 -8.06 -1.62 -7.76
N ASP A 59 -9.10 -1.58 -8.60
CA ASP A 59 -9.14 -2.40 -9.82
C ASP A 59 -8.14 -1.91 -10.86
N LYS A 60 -7.91 -0.59 -10.93
CA LYS A 60 -6.89 0.04 -11.76
C LYS A 60 -6.32 1.26 -11.05
N LEU A 61 -5.03 1.53 -11.27
CA LEU A 61 -4.42 2.76 -10.78
C LEU A 61 -4.95 3.96 -11.59
N PRO A 62 -5.26 5.09 -10.93
CA PRO A 62 -5.65 6.30 -11.62
C PRO A 62 -4.43 6.84 -12.38
N LEU A 63 -4.48 6.80 -13.71
CA LEU A 63 -3.52 7.48 -14.56
C LEU A 63 -3.90 8.96 -14.57
N THR A 64 -3.01 9.82 -14.06
CA THR A 64 -3.18 11.27 -14.19
C THR A 64 -2.77 11.66 -15.61
N ASN A 65 -3.68 12.28 -16.37
CA ASN A 65 -3.39 12.97 -17.63
C ASN A 65 -3.02 14.43 -17.34
#